data_AF-A0A915APQ9-F1
#
_entry.id   AF-A0A915APQ9-F1
#
_cell.length_a   1.000
_cell.length_b   1.000
_cell.length_c   1.000
_cell.angle_alpha   90.00
_cell.angle_beta   90.00
_cell.angle_gamma   90.00
#
_symmetry.space_group_name_H-M   'P 1'
#
loop_
_entity.id
_entity.type
_entity.pdbx_description
1 polymer ?
#
loop_
_entity_poly.entity_id
_entity_poly.type
_entity_poly.pdbx_seq_one_letter_code
_entity_poly.pdbx_strand_id
1 'polypeptide(L)' 'AQRDAVIAEEQERIRTENILHGNPLLNPEPADFRVKRRWDDDVVFKNCAKGLDERKKEPSFINDAIRSEFHRKFMEKYIK' A
#
# COMPACT_ATOMS: atom_id res chain seq x y z
N ALA A 1 24.59 33.38 31.97
CA ALA A 1 23.41 34.02 32.59
C ALA A 1 22.54 34.75 31.57
N GLN A 2 22.91 35.93 31.05
CA GLN A 2 22.06 36.63 30.08
C GLN A 2 21.95 35.94 28.71
N ARG A 3 23.02 35.30 28.23
CA ARG A 3 22.99 34.52 26.98
C ARG A 3 22.07 33.30 27.07
N ASP A 4 22.02 32.65 28.22
CA ASP A 4 21.19 31.46 28.44
C ASP A 4 19.70 31.82 28.50
N ALA A 5 19.38 33.00 29.05
CA ALA A 5 18.01 33.53 29.07
C ALA A 5 17.51 33.86 27.64
N VAL A 6 18.36 34.46 26.81
CA VAL A 6 18.04 34.75 25.40
C VAL A 6 17.84 33.45 24.60
N ILE A 7 18.66 32.42 24.84
CA ILE A 7 18.52 31.12 24.18
C ILE A 7 17.20 30.43 24.59
N ALA A 8 16.84 30.50 25.87
CA ALA A 8 15.58 29.93 26.37
C ALA A 8 14.36 30.64 25.77
N GLU A 9 14.40 31.97 25.65
CA GLU A 9 13.33 32.77 25.04
C GLU A 9 13.18 32.49 23.54
N GLU A 10 14.28 32.33 22.82
CA GLU A 10 14.26 31.94 21.40
C GLU A 10 13.71 30.51 21.22
N GLN A 11 14.07 29.58 22.10
CA GLN A 11 13.53 28.22 22.11
C GLN A 11 12.03 28.19 22.40
N GLU A 12 11.55 29.03 23.31
CA GLU A 12 10.11 29.16 23.57
C GLU A 12 9.37 29.75 22.39
N ARG A 13 9.93 30.76 21.71
CA ARG A 13 9.35 31.31 20.46
C ARG A 13 9.26 30.26 19.36
N ILE A 14 10.33 29.49 19.13
CA ILE A 14 10.33 28.41 18.13
C ILE A 14 9.30 27.34 18.50
N ARG A 15 9.16 27.03 19.79
CA ARG A 15 8.19 26.05 20.29
C ARG A 15 6.75 26.54 20.09
N THR A 16 6.44 27.80 20.36
CA THR A 16 5.09 28.35 20.17
C THR A 16 4.73 28.42 18.68
N GLU A 17 5.67 28.80 17.83
CA GLU A 17 5.52 28.80 16.36
C GLU A 17 5.25 27.39 15.82
N ASN A 18 6.03 26.39 16.26
CA ASN A 18 5.83 24.99 15.85
C ASN A 18 4.50 24.39 16.34
N ILE A 19 4.03 24.75 17.54
CA ILE A 19 2.72 24.32 18.04
C ILE A 19 1.59 24.95 17.23
N LEU A 20 1.75 26.22 16.83
CA LEU A 20 0.77 26.95 16.04
C LEU A 20 0.68 26.41 14.60
N HIS A 21 1.83 26.07 14.01
CA HIS A 21 1.91 25.58 12.62
C HIS A 21 1.85 24.05 12.47
N GLY A 22 1.98 23.29 13.55
CA GLY A 22 1.99 21.83 13.55
C GLY A 22 0.63 21.17 13.33
N ASN A 23 -0.47 21.94 13.21
CA ASN A 23 -1.79 21.39 12.91
C ASN A 23 -2.11 21.46 11.39
N PRO A 24 -1.93 20.35 10.65
CA PRO A 24 -2.21 20.28 9.22
C PRO A 24 -3.70 20.42 8.86
N LEU A 25 -4.62 20.41 9.83
CA LEU A 25 -6.05 20.72 9.60
C LEU A 25 -6.36 22.22 9.65
N LEU A 26 -5.52 23.01 10.36
CA LEU A 26 -5.70 24.45 10.50
C LEU A 26 -4.87 25.24 9.49
N ASN A 27 -3.76 24.66 9.01
CA ASN A 27 -2.94 25.22 7.94
C ASN A 27 -2.93 24.25 6.75
N PRO A 28 -3.91 24.35 5.84
CA PRO A 28 -3.78 23.66 4.56
C PRO A 28 -2.63 24.32 3.80
N GLU A 29 -1.45 23.69 3.83
CA GLU A 29 -0.41 23.94 2.84
C GLU A 29 -1.08 23.90 1.45
N PRO A 30 -0.76 24.83 0.53
CA PRO A 30 -1.31 24.81 -0.82
C PRO A 30 -1.10 23.40 -1.36
N ALA A 31 -2.21 22.69 -1.59
CA ALA A 31 -2.18 21.27 -1.84
C ALA A 31 -1.40 21.00 -3.13
N ASP A 32 -0.10 20.74 -2.97
CA ASP A 32 0.76 20.27 -4.02
C ASP A 32 0.07 19.04 -4.62
N PHE A 33 -0.24 19.09 -5.92
CA PHE A 33 -0.84 17.98 -6.66
C PHE A 33 0.20 16.85 -6.89
N ARG A 34 1.01 16.55 -5.87
CA ARG A 34 2.01 15.50 -5.87
C ARG A 34 1.34 14.24 -5.32
N VAL A 35 1.23 13.24 -6.18
CA VAL A 35 0.78 11.90 -5.80
C VAL A 35 1.76 11.35 -4.75
N LYS A 36 1.30 11.22 -3.51
CA LYS A 36 2.07 10.59 -2.43
C LYS A 36 2.34 9.13 -2.79
N ARG A 37 3.59 8.70 -2.60
CA ARG A 37 4.03 7.32 -2.83
C ARG A 37 3.16 6.37 -2.02
N ARG A 38 2.63 5.33 -2.65
CA ARG A 38 1.72 4.40 -1.98
C ARG A 38 2.52 3.35 -1.20
N TRP A 39 1.93 2.82 -0.14
CA TRP A 39 2.57 1.80 0.71
C TRP A 39 2.94 0.54 -0.07
N ASP A 40 2.24 0.29 -1.18
CA ASP A 40 2.49 -0.86 -2.04
C ASP A 40 3.59 -0.60 -3.08
N ASP A 41 4.03 0.64 -3.34
CA ASP A 41 5.00 0.95 -4.42
C ASP A 41 6.33 0.16 -4.32
N ASP A 42 6.75 -0.25 -3.12
CA ASP A 42 8.00 -1.01 -2.91
C ASP A 42 7.87 -2.53 -3.09
N VAL A 43 6.70 -3.03 -3.49
CA VAL A 43 6.52 -4.48 -3.70
C VAL A 43 7.14 -4.93 -5.03
N VAL A 44 8.06 -5.90 -4.95
CA VAL A 44 8.83 -6.45 -6.09
C VAL A 44 8.00 -7.16 -7.16
N PHE A 45 6.81 -7.65 -6.80
CA PHE A 45 5.89 -8.32 -7.73
C PHE A 45 4.57 -7.57 -7.80
N LYS A 46 4.20 -7.14 -9.01
CA LYS A 46 2.99 -6.37 -9.28
C LYS A 46 2.12 -7.11 -10.28
N ASN A 47 0.82 -7.21 -10.00
CA ASN A 47 -0.19 -7.63 -10.97
C ASN A 47 0.05 -9.02 -11.62
N CYS A 48 0.63 -9.98 -10.89
CA CYS A 48 0.99 -11.31 -11.44
C CYS A 48 -0.20 -12.11 -11.99
N ALA A 49 -1.41 -11.84 -11.50
CA ALA A 49 -2.64 -12.51 -11.94
C ALA A 49 -3.44 -11.69 -12.96
N LYS A 50 -2.91 -10.58 -13.48
CA LYS A 50 -3.63 -9.73 -14.45
C LYS A 50 -3.91 -10.54 -15.72
N GLY A 51 -5.19 -10.65 -16.09
CA GLY A 51 -5.63 -11.42 -17.26
C GLY A 51 -5.65 -12.94 -17.08
N LEU A 52 -5.60 -13.45 -15.85
CA LEU A 52 -5.72 -14.90 -15.61
C LEU A 52 -7.16 -15.42 -15.80
N ASP A 53 -8.18 -14.59 -15.51
CA ASP A 53 -9.59 -14.98 -15.58
C ASP A 53 -10.08 -15.30 -17.00
N GLU A 54 -9.46 -14.74 -18.03
CA GLU A 54 -9.80 -15.03 -19.43
C GLU A 54 -9.35 -16.44 -19.82
N ARG A 55 -8.22 -16.92 -19.29
CA ARG A 55 -7.65 -18.24 -19.62
C ARG A 55 -8.36 -19.41 -18.93
N LYS A 56 -9.05 -19.17 -17.81
CA LYS A 56 -9.76 -20.22 -17.04
C LYS A 56 -11.18 -20.48 -17.52
N LYS A 57 -11.69 -19.68 -18.47
CA LYS A 57 -13.12 -19.67 -18.84
C LYS A 57 -13.48 -20.57 -20.01
N GLU A 58 -12.52 -21.13 -20.75
CA GLU A 58 -12.85 -22.06 -21.83
C GLU A 58 -13.12 -23.46 -21.26
N PRO A 59 -14.39 -23.94 -21.23
CA PRO A 59 -14.69 -25.29 -20.80
C PRO A 59 -14.20 -26.26 -21.88
N SER A 60 -12.97 -26.75 -21.75
CA SER A 60 -12.47 -27.84 -22.58
C SER A 60 -12.96 -29.17 -22.01
N PHE A 61 -13.77 -29.88 -22.79
CA PHE A 61 -14.07 -31.28 -22.50
C PHE A 61 -12.90 -32.15 -22.95
N ILE A 62 -12.39 -32.98 -22.04
CA ILE A 62 -11.31 -33.93 -22.33
C ILE A 62 -11.88 -35.34 -22.19
N ASN A 63 -11.81 -36.12 -23.27
CA ASN A 63 -12.16 -37.55 -23.26
C ASN A 63 -11.02 -38.38 -22.65
N ASP A 64 -10.70 -38.13 -21.39
CA ASP A 64 -9.68 -38.85 -20.61
C ASP A 64 -10.03 -38.72 -19.12
N ALA A 65 -10.16 -39.86 -18.43
CA ALA A 65 -10.58 -39.89 -17.03
C ALA A 65 -9.56 -39.24 -16.08
N ILE A 66 -8.26 -39.35 -16.34
CA ILE A 66 -7.20 -38.86 -15.43
C ILE A 66 -6.77 -37.42 -15.71
N ARG A 67 -6.95 -36.95 -16.94
CA ARG A 67 -6.60 -35.56 -17.33
C ARG A 67 -7.77 -34.58 -17.27
N SER A 68 -8.98 -35.08 -17.01
CA SER A 68 -10.16 -34.24 -16.85
C SER A 68 -10.01 -33.22 -15.72
N GLU A 69 -10.64 -32.05 -15.88
CA GLU A 69 -10.78 -31.05 -14.82
C GLU A 69 -11.36 -31.62 -13.53
N PHE A 70 -12.29 -32.58 -13.67
CA PHE A 70 -12.89 -33.27 -12.55
C PHE A 70 -11.84 -34.06 -11.75
N HIS A 71 -11.04 -34.88 -12.42
CA HIS A 71 -10.03 -35.69 -11.76
C HIS A 71 -8.94 -34.84 -11.12
N ARG A 72 -8.49 -33.77 -11.80
CA ARG A 72 -7.52 -32.83 -11.22
C ARG A 72 -8.03 -32.21 -9.91
N LYS A 73 -9.27 -31.71 -9.91
CA LYS A 73 -9.92 -31.15 -8.70
C LYS A 73 -10.18 -32.19 -7.62
N PHE A 74 -10.50 -33.43 -8.01
CA PHE A 74 -10.68 -34.54 -7.07
C PHE A 74 -9.38 -34.85 -6.36
N MET A 75 -8.27 -35.00 -7.11
CA MET A 75 -6.96 -35.26 -6.54
C MET A 75 -6.50 -34.12 -5.62
N GLU A 76 -6.61 -32.85 -6.04
CA GLU A 76 -6.27 -31.69 -5.20
C GLU A 76 -7.09 -31.62 -3.90
N LYS A 77 -8.36 -32.05 -3.93
CA LYS A 77 -9.26 -32.00 -2.77
C LYS A 77 -9.01 -33.14 -1.77
N TYR A 78 -8.76 -34.35 -2.26
CA TYR A 78 -8.73 -35.56 -1.43
C TYR A 78 -7.33 -36.12 -1.20
N ILE A 79 -6.34 -35.66 -1.96
CA ILE A 79 -4.93 -36.03 -1.81
C ILE A 79 -4.15 -34.74 -1.58
N LYS A 80 -3.42 -34.67 -0.47
CA LYS A 80 -2.66 -33.49 -0.04
C LYS A 80 -1.16 -33.71 -0.19
#